data_AF-A0A7C2UA88-F1
#
_entry.id   AF-A0A7C2UA88-F1
#
_cell.length_a   1.000
_cell.length_b   1.000
_cell.length_c   1.000
_cell.angle_alpha   90.00
_cell.angle_beta   90.00
_cell.angle_gamma   90.00
#
_symmetry.space_group_name_H-M   'P 1'
#
loop_
_entity.id
_entity.type
_entity.pdbx_description
1 polymer ?
#
loop_
_entity_poly.entity_id
_entity_poly.type
_entity_poly.pdbx_seq_one_letter_code
_entity_poly.pdbx_strand_id
1 'polypeptide(L)'
;MLVEARGQTGKHQLANLARFFTRPGVDPFDEVEWERRTALIEGPDGRPVFQQEDVEFPKAWSQQATNVVASKYFRGPLGTPQRERSVKQLISRVVDTIASWGQKGGYFSSEEEMETFRQELKFLL
;
A
#
# COMPACT_ATOMS: atom_id res chain seq x y z
N MET A 1 -48.27 -16.01 3.77
CA MET A 1 -47.55 -15.92 2.48
C MET A 1 -46.28 -15.12 2.75
N LEU A 2 -45.19 -15.80 3.09
CA LEU A 2 -43.89 -15.18 3.33
C LEU A 2 -43.22 -14.97 1.97
N VAL A 3 -42.89 -13.73 1.63
CA VAL A 3 -42.08 -13.41 0.45
C VAL A 3 -40.63 -13.55 0.85
N GLU A 4 -39.97 -14.62 0.40
CA GLU A 4 -38.51 -14.72 0.46
C GLU A 4 -37.90 -13.75 -0.55
N ALA A 5 -37.19 -12.73 -0.07
CA ALA A 5 -36.34 -11.90 -0.90
C ALA A 5 -35.13 -12.71 -1.36
N ARG A 6 -35.21 -13.27 -2.57
CA ARG A 6 -34.07 -13.86 -3.27
C ARG A 6 -33.13 -12.73 -3.70
N GLY A 7 -32.13 -12.44 -2.87
CA GLY A 7 -30.97 -11.64 -3.29
C GLY A 7 -30.21 -12.41 -4.37
N GLN A 8 -30.39 -12.03 -5.63
CA GLN A 8 -29.52 -12.49 -6.72
C GLN A 8 -28.13 -11.90 -6.48
N THR A 9 -27.21 -12.70 -5.94
CA THR A 9 -25.78 -12.40 -5.91
C THR A 9 -25.24 -12.58 -7.33
N GLY A 10 -25.42 -11.56 -8.18
CA GLY A 10 -24.69 -11.47 -9.43
C GLY A 10 -23.19 -11.55 -9.15
N LYS A 11 -22.45 -12.36 -9.90
CA LYS A 11 -20.99 -12.33 -9.88
C LYS A 11 -20.54 -10.97 -10.41
N HIS A 12 -20.17 -10.05 -9.52
CA HIS A 12 -19.66 -8.74 -9.91
C HIS A 12 -18.18 -8.90 -10.31
N GLN A 13 -17.92 -9.57 -11.43
CA GLN A 13 -16.59 -9.58 -12.02
C GLN A 13 -16.29 -8.18 -12.56
N LEU A 14 -15.08 -7.69 -12.32
CA LEU A 14 -14.58 -6.52 -13.01
C LEU A 14 -14.62 -6.84 -14.51
N ALA A 15 -15.23 -5.97 -15.30
CA ALA A 15 -15.28 -6.15 -16.74
C ALA A 15 -13.90 -5.76 -17.30
N ASN A 16 -13.02 -6.74 -17.51
CA ASN A 16 -11.75 -6.63 -18.22
C ASN A 16 -10.89 -5.42 -17.80
N LEU A 17 -10.28 -5.50 -16.62
CA LEU A 17 -9.35 -4.47 -16.17
C LEU A 17 -8.11 -4.42 -17.07
N ALA A 18 -7.97 -3.31 -17.81
CA ALA A 18 -6.79 -3.04 -18.64
C ALA A 18 -5.69 -2.33 -17.85
N ARG A 19 -4.43 -2.58 -18.23
CA ARG A 19 -3.28 -1.77 -17.78
C ARG A 19 -3.36 -0.38 -18.40
N PHE A 20 -3.04 0.63 -17.60
CA PHE A 20 -3.02 2.02 -18.05
C PHE A 20 -1.69 2.69 -17.72
N PHE A 21 -1.23 2.56 -16.47
CA PHE A 21 0.03 3.15 -16.02
C PHE A 21 1.20 2.18 -16.05
N THR A 22 0.93 0.87 -15.89
CA THR A 22 1.98 -0.14 -15.68
C THR A 22 2.31 -0.93 -16.93
N ARG A 23 3.50 -1.55 -16.92
CA ARG A 23 3.96 -2.47 -17.97
C ARG A 23 4.09 -3.88 -17.41
N PRO A 24 3.72 -4.94 -18.16
CA PRO A 24 3.94 -6.32 -17.74
C PRO A 24 5.42 -6.56 -17.38
N GLY A 25 5.68 -7.18 -16.23
CA GLY A 25 7.02 -7.53 -15.76
C GLY A 25 7.83 -6.39 -15.14
N VAL A 26 7.27 -5.18 -15.02
CA VAL A 26 7.91 -4.04 -14.33
C VAL A 26 7.19 -3.80 -13.01
N ASP A 27 7.90 -3.81 -11.87
CA ASP A 27 7.31 -3.35 -10.60
C ASP A 27 7.31 -1.80 -10.59
N PRO A 28 6.16 -1.14 -10.34
CA PRO A 28 6.05 0.32 -10.27
C PRO A 28 7.06 0.97 -9.31
N PHE A 29 7.48 0.27 -8.25
CA PHE A 29 8.49 0.79 -7.34
C PHE A 29 9.88 0.91 -7.97
N ASP A 30 10.17 0.19 -9.04
CA ASP A 30 11.45 0.28 -9.76
C ASP A 30 11.54 1.56 -10.61
N GLU A 31 10.41 2.23 -10.87
CA GLU A 31 10.34 3.48 -11.64
C GLU A 31 10.45 4.74 -10.75
N VAL A 32 10.62 4.56 -9.42
CA VAL A 32 10.70 5.64 -8.44
C VAL A 32 12.13 5.77 -7.90
N GLU A 33 12.62 7.01 -7.74
CA GLU A 33 13.86 7.26 -6.99
C GLU A 33 13.61 7.18 -5.48
N TRP A 34 14.38 6.35 -4.79
CA TRP A 34 14.27 6.11 -3.35
C TRP A 34 15.50 6.61 -2.61
N GLU A 35 15.31 7.02 -1.36
CA GLU A 35 16.41 7.29 -0.45
C GLU A 35 16.10 6.88 0.99
N ARG A 36 17.17 6.68 1.76
CA ARG A 36 17.11 6.36 3.18
C ARG A 36 17.37 7.62 3.98
N ARG A 37 16.55 7.87 4.98
CA ARG A 37 16.68 9.03 5.88
C ARG A 37 16.19 8.68 7.28
N THR A 38 16.39 9.59 8.23
CA THR A 38 15.85 9.46 9.59
C THR A 38 14.51 10.19 9.68
N ALA A 39 13.50 9.53 10.23
CA ALA A 39 12.26 10.16 10.64
C ALA A 39 12.41 10.67 12.07
N LEU A 40 12.27 11.98 12.29
CA LEU A 40 12.46 12.62 13.59
C LEU A 40 11.35 13.65 13.80
N ILE A 41 10.61 13.52 14.89
CA ILE A 41 9.66 14.53 15.35
C ILE A 41 10.17 15.05 16.70
N GLU A 42 10.33 16.36 16.78
CA GLU A 42 10.73 17.06 17.99
C GLU A 42 9.51 17.67 18.68
N GLY A 43 9.54 17.67 20.01
CA GLY A 43 8.56 18.37 20.85
C GLY A 43 8.84 19.87 20.90
N PRO A 44 7.96 20.65 21.56
CA PRO A 44 8.15 22.10 21.72
C PRO A 44 9.43 22.48 22.48
N ASP A 45 9.98 21.57 23.28
CA ASP A 45 11.24 21.71 24.02
C ASP A 45 12.48 21.26 23.23
N GLY A 46 12.31 20.91 21.95
CA GLY A 46 13.38 20.42 21.07
C GLY A 46 13.79 18.98 21.34
N ARG A 47 13.13 18.25 22.24
CA ARG A 47 13.45 16.84 22.51
C ARG A 47 12.77 15.93 21.49
N PRO A 48 13.42 14.84 21.05
CA PRO A 48 12.79 13.87 20.16
C PRO A 48 11.59 13.21 20.85
N VAL A 49 10.40 13.35 20.27
CA VAL A 49 9.18 12.63 20.69
C VAL A 49 8.96 11.36 19.87
N PHE A 50 9.57 11.29 18.68
CA PHE A 50 9.63 10.10 17.85
C PHE A 50 10.92 10.12 17.03
N GLN A 51 11.60 8.98 16.97
CA GLN A 51 12.76 8.80 16.10
C GLN A 51 12.74 7.39 15.52
N GLN A 52 12.95 7.29 14.22
CA GLN A 52 13.21 6.04 13.53
C GLN A 52 14.24 6.27 12.43
N GLU A 53 15.38 5.60 12.55
CA GLU A 53 16.49 5.69 11.61
C GLU A 53 16.32 4.71 10.44
N ASP A 54 17.05 5.00 9.36
CA ASP A 54 17.17 4.13 8.19
C ASP A 54 15.79 3.72 7.62
N VAL A 55 14.95 4.72 7.41
CA VAL A 55 13.66 4.56 6.74
C VAL A 55 13.74 4.97 5.28
N GLU A 56 13.13 4.17 4.41
CA GLU A 56 13.18 4.29 2.96
C GLU A 56 11.88 4.91 2.42
N PHE A 57 12.04 6.01 1.69
CA PHE A 57 10.95 6.83 1.15
C PHE A 57 11.29 7.28 -0.27
N PRO A 58 10.28 7.66 -1.09
CA PRO A 58 10.53 8.33 -2.35
C PRO A 58 11.31 9.62 -2.11
N LYS A 59 12.36 9.85 -2.89
CA LYS A 59 13.21 11.04 -2.77
C LYS A 59 12.42 12.34 -2.90
N ALA A 60 11.38 12.35 -3.74
CA ALA A 60 10.51 13.50 -3.95
C ALA A 60 9.65 13.88 -2.72
N TRP A 61 9.48 13.00 -1.72
CA TRP A 61 8.69 13.30 -0.54
C TRP A 61 9.45 14.20 0.44
N SER A 62 8.71 15.13 1.07
CA SER A 62 9.29 16.02 2.09
C SER A 62 9.65 15.28 3.37
N GLN A 63 10.55 15.86 4.17
CA GLN A 63 10.87 15.34 5.51
C GLN A 63 9.64 15.26 6.42
N GLN A 64 8.70 16.21 6.29
CA GLN A 64 7.45 16.20 7.06
C GLN A 64 6.57 14.99 6.69
N ALA A 65 6.49 14.64 5.40
CA ALA A 65 5.77 13.44 4.96
C ALA A 65 6.42 12.17 5.53
N THR A 66 7.75 12.08 5.48
CA THR A 66 8.50 10.97 6.10
C THR A 66 8.17 10.83 7.59
N ASN A 67 8.21 11.94 8.34
CA ASN A 67 7.95 11.95 9.78
C ASN A 67 6.53 11.48 10.12
N VAL A 68 5.53 12.01 9.42
CA VAL A 68 4.12 11.65 9.66
C VAL A 68 3.88 10.18 9.29
N VAL A 69 4.35 9.74 8.13
CA VAL A 69 4.11 8.37 7.66
C VAL A 69 4.79 7.34 8.56
N ALA A 70 6.07 7.56 8.89
CA ALA A 70 6.80 6.65 9.77
C ALA A 70 6.18 6.61 11.19
N SER A 71 5.78 7.75 11.76
CA SER A 71 5.25 7.78 13.13
C SER A 71 3.83 7.23 13.26
N LYS A 72 2.99 7.36 12.22
CA LYS A 72 1.56 7.02 12.31
C LYS A 72 1.17 5.74 11.58
N TYR A 73 1.86 5.37 10.51
CA TYR A 73 1.37 4.33 9.59
C TYR A 73 2.29 3.12 9.45
N PHE A 74 3.59 3.26 9.75
CA PHE A 74 4.48 2.10 9.81
C PHE A 74 4.06 1.16 10.93
N ARG A 75 3.83 -0.10 10.58
CA ARG A 75 3.45 -1.17 11.51
C ARG A 75 4.67 -1.75 12.22
N GLY A 76 4.40 -2.38 13.37
CA GLY A 76 5.41 -3.01 14.21
C GLY A 76 5.94 -2.08 15.31
N PRO A 77 6.33 -2.61 16.48
CA PRO A 77 6.95 -1.82 17.54
C PRO A 77 8.32 -1.26 17.12
N LEU A 78 8.70 -0.07 17.61
CA LEU A 78 10.02 0.49 17.33
C LEU A 78 11.14 -0.43 17.86
N GLY A 79 12.25 -0.50 17.12
CA GLY A 79 13.42 -1.31 17.48
C GLY A 79 13.27 -2.81 17.22
N THR A 80 12.13 -3.28 16.69
CA THR A 80 11.94 -4.70 16.38
C THR A 80 12.12 -4.99 14.88
N PRO A 81 12.46 -6.24 14.49
CA PRO A 81 12.54 -6.64 13.09
C PRO A 81 11.22 -6.52 12.32
N GLN A 82 10.08 -6.55 13.03
CA GLN A 82 8.75 -6.43 12.43
C GLN A 82 8.39 -4.98 12.10
N ARG A 83 9.19 -4.01 12.55
CA ARG A 83 8.97 -2.60 12.25
C ARG A 83 9.14 -2.35 10.76
N GLU A 84 8.09 -1.83 10.13
CA GLU A 84 8.19 -1.32 8.77
C GLU A 84 9.23 -0.19 8.71
N ARG A 85 10.10 -0.28 7.71
CA ARG A 85 11.17 0.67 7.43
C ARG A 85 11.10 1.23 6.03
N SER A 86 10.16 0.80 5.20
CA SER A 86 9.99 1.33 3.84
C SER A 86 8.53 1.59 3.53
N VAL A 87 8.25 2.70 2.84
CA VAL A 87 6.90 2.97 2.30
C VAL A 87 6.47 1.86 1.32
N LYS A 88 7.42 1.20 0.64
CA LYS A 88 7.12 0.02 -0.20
C LYS A 88 6.38 -1.06 0.59
N GLN A 89 6.78 -1.31 1.85
CA GLN A 89 6.15 -2.32 2.71
C GLN A 89 4.72 -1.90 3.08
N LEU A 90 4.53 -0.63 3.44
CA LEU A 90 3.22 -0.08 3.77
C LEU A 90 2.27 -0.17 2.56
N ILE A 91 2.70 0.30 1.39
CA ILE A 91 1.89 0.29 0.16
C ILE A 91 1.59 -1.15 -0.25
N SER A 92 2.60 -2.03 -0.29
CA SER A 92 2.41 -3.45 -0.63
C SER A 92 1.37 -4.08 0.27
N ARG A 93 1.45 -3.85 1.57
CA ARG A 93 0.46 -4.37 2.53
C ARG A 93 -0.96 -3.88 2.24
N VAL A 94 -1.15 -2.62 1.88
CA VAL A 94 -2.47 -2.08 1.52
C VAL A 94 -2.97 -2.74 0.23
N VAL A 95 -2.15 -2.73 -0.82
CA VAL A 95 -2.48 -3.32 -2.12
C VAL A 95 -2.80 -4.81 -1.99
N ASP A 96 -1.96 -5.56 -1.30
CA ASP A 96 -2.11 -7.00 -1.09
C ASP A 96 -3.40 -7.33 -0.36
N THR A 97 -3.73 -6.54 0.67
CA THR A 97 -4.98 -6.71 1.42
C THR A 97 -6.18 -6.52 0.51
N ILE A 98 -6.22 -5.42 -0.26
CA ILE A 98 -7.34 -5.09 -1.15
C ILE A 98 -7.46 -6.14 -2.27
N ALA A 99 -6.36 -6.51 -2.91
CA ALA A 99 -6.35 -7.54 -3.94
C ALA A 99 -6.81 -8.89 -3.40
N SER A 100 -6.39 -9.27 -2.18
CA SER A 100 -6.85 -10.52 -1.56
C SER A 100 -8.35 -10.53 -1.28
N TRP A 101 -8.94 -9.39 -0.91
CA TRP A 101 -10.38 -9.26 -0.76
C TRP A 101 -11.10 -9.32 -2.10
N GLY A 102 -10.55 -8.67 -3.14
CA GLY A 102 -11.07 -8.78 -4.50
C GLY A 102 -11.09 -10.22 -5.00
N GLN A 103 -10.01 -10.97 -4.76
CA GLN A 103 -9.90 -12.38 -5.12
C GLN A 103 -10.94 -13.22 -4.35
N LYS A 104 -11.03 -13.07 -3.03
CA LYS A 104 -12.02 -13.79 -2.20
C LYS A 104 -13.47 -13.45 -2.57
N GLY A 105 -13.72 -12.22 -3.01
CA GLY A 105 -15.01 -11.76 -3.49
C GLY A 105 -15.35 -12.20 -4.92
N GLY A 106 -14.44 -12.84 -5.64
CA GLY A 106 -14.64 -13.27 -7.03
C GLY A 106 -14.70 -12.11 -8.03
N TYR A 107 -14.06 -10.98 -7.72
CA TYR A 107 -14.03 -9.79 -8.58
C TYR A 107 -13.11 -9.95 -9.79
N PHE A 108 -12.13 -10.84 -9.75
CA PHE A 108 -11.20 -11.07 -10.86
C PHE A 108 -11.59 -12.31 -11.66
N SER A 109 -11.53 -12.18 -12.98
CA SER A 109 -11.74 -13.25 -13.95
C SER A 109 -10.53 -14.17 -14.09
N SER A 110 -9.32 -13.69 -13.77
CA SER A 110 -8.06 -14.43 -13.82
C SER A 110 -7.04 -13.94 -12.80
N GLU A 111 -5.98 -14.73 -12.56
CA GLU A 111 -4.83 -14.30 -11.75
C GLU A 111 -4.09 -13.12 -12.39
N GLU A 112 -4.04 -13.08 -13.73
CA GLU A 112 -3.44 -11.97 -14.48
C GLU A 112 -4.20 -10.66 -14.29
N GLU A 113 -5.54 -10.70 -14.23
CA GLU A 113 -6.35 -9.52 -13.96
C GLU A 113 -6.15 -9.02 -12.52
N MET A 114 -6.06 -9.94 -11.55
CA MET A 114 -5.72 -9.59 -10.16
C MET A 114 -4.33 -8.95 -10.08
N GLU A 115 -3.34 -9.49 -10.79
CA GLU A 115 -1.99 -8.92 -10.78
C GLU A 115 -1.93 -7.58 -11.51
N THR A 116 -2.69 -7.41 -12.59
CA THR A 116 -2.89 -6.12 -13.24
C THR A 116 -3.46 -5.10 -12.26
N PHE A 117 -4.50 -5.46 -11.51
CA PHE A 117 -5.07 -4.61 -10.46
C PHE A 117 -4.05 -4.23 -9.39
N ARG A 118 -3.28 -5.20 -8.91
CA ARG A 118 -2.24 -4.98 -7.89
C ARG A 118 -1.21 -3.96 -8.36
N GLN A 119 -0.71 -4.12 -9.58
CA GLN A 119 0.32 -3.26 -10.14
C GLN A 119 -0.21 -1.84 -10.43
N GLU A 120 -1.41 -1.71 -11.02
CA GLU A 120 -2.02 -0.39 -11.23
C GLU A 120 -2.29 0.33 -9.91
N LEU A 121 -2.76 -0.38 -8.88
CA LEU A 121 -2.99 0.23 -7.57
C LEU A 121 -1.67 0.61 -6.85
N LYS A 122 -0.61 -0.21 -6.98
CA LYS A 122 0.73 0.17 -6.48
C LYS A 122 1.23 1.44 -7.13
N PHE A 123 1.02 1.62 -8.44
CA PHE A 123 1.46 2.81 -9.15
C PHE A 123 0.76 4.09 -8.65
N LEU A 124 -0.51 3.97 -8.27
CA LEU A 124 -1.32 5.11 -7.81
C LEU A 124 -1.03 5.56 -6.37
N LEU A 125 -0.31 4.74 -5.59
CA LEU A 125 -0.03 4.96 -4.17
C LEU A 125 1.43 5.35 -3.94
#